data_AF-S8DRH7-F1
#
_entry.id   AF-S8DRH7-F1
#
_cell.length_a   1.000
_cell.length_b   1.000
_cell.length_c   1.000
_cell.angle_alpha   90.00
_cell.angle_beta   90.00
_cell.angle_gamma   90.00
#
_symmetry.space_group_name_H-M   'P 1'
#
loop_
_entity.id
_entity.type
_entity.pdbx_description
1 polymer ?
#
loop_
_entity_poly.entity_id
_entity_poly.type
_entity_poly.pdbx_seq_one_letter_code
_entity_poly.pdbx_strand_id
1 'polypeptide(L)'
;PEDLPHWVMAWIMNKCKDFSIPRVKYGTAQKMCTTINHKFGGDFGFGDQTWGKQVDRKFVGNPSLSKELSQYMISLRRHKVYASEEVTSARAITHETMHQLWLHN
;
A
#
# COMPACT_ATOMS: atom_id res chain seq x y z
N PRO A 1 3.49 6.28 -17.66
CA PRO A 1 2.28 7.10 -17.95
C PRO A 1 1.96 8.00 -16.76
N GLU A 2 1.73 9.30 -16.96
CA GLU A 2 1.47 10.28 -15.89
C GLU A 2 0.45 9.80 -14.86
N ASP A 3 -0.65 9.22 -15.34
CA ASP A 3 -1.79 8.76 -14.52
C ASP A 3 -1.58 7.43 -13.80
N LEU A 4 -0.38 6.84 -13.85
CA LEU A 4 -0.14 5.53 -13.26
C LEU A 4 -0.48 5.47 -11.75
N PRO A 5 -0.13 6.47 -10.91
CA PRO A 5 -0.62 6.53 -9.53
C PRO A 5 -2.13 6.54 -9.42
N HIS A 6 -2.82 7.26 -10.32
CA HIS A 6 -4.29 7.30 -10.36
C HIS A 6 -4.90 5.95 -10.72
N TRP A 7 -4.29 5.20 -11.62
CA TRP A 7 -4.74 3.85 -11.96
C TRP A 7 -4.56 2.88 -10.79
N VAL A 8 -3.43 2.97 -10.06
CA VAL A 8 -3.20 2.18 -8.84
C VAL A 8 -4.24 2.54 -7.77
N MET A 9 -4.52 3.83 -7.55
CA MET A 9 -5.58 4.28 -6.65
C MET A 9 -6.94 3.75 -7.05
N ALA A 10 -7.32 3.85 -8.33
CA ALA A 10 -8.60 3.38 -8.83
C ALA A 10 -8.74 1.85 -8.66
N TRP A 11 -7.66 1.10 -8.89
CA TRP A 11 -7.62 -0.34 -8.65
C TRP A 11 -7.85 -0.70 -7.18
N ILE A 12 -7.11 -0.07 -6.26
CA ILE A 12 -7.30 -0.28 -4.81
C ILE A 12 -8.70 0.14 -4.39
N MET A 13 -9.17 1.30 -4.86
CA MET A 13 -10.49 1.83 -4.55
C MET A 13 -11.60 0.89 -5.03
N ASN A 14 -11.50 0.37 -6.24
CA ASN A 14 -12.47 -0.59 -6.79
C ASN A 14 -12.52 -1.87 -5.95
N LYS A 15 -11.36 -2.39 -5.54
CA LYS A 15 -11.30 -3.57 -4.66
C LYS A 15 -11.78 -3.29 -3.23
N CYS A 16 -11.77 -2.03 -2.80
CA CYS A 16 -12.26 -1.60 -1.51
C CYS A 16 -13.70 -1.03 -1.55
N LYS A 17 -14.33 -0.92 -2.73
CA LYS A 17 -15.65 -0.31 -2.95
C LYS A 17 -16.77 -1.32 -2.71
N ASP A 18 -16.95 -1.68 -1.45
CA ASP A 18 -18.31 -1.77 -0.91
C ASP A 18 -18.26 -1.61 0.62
N PHE A 19 -18.99 -0.66 1.17
CA PHE A 19 -18.98 -0.35 2.61
C PHE A 19 -19.95 -1.23 3.41
N SER A 20 -20.85 -1.95 2.73
CA SER A 20 -21.94 -2.77 3.28
C SER A 20 -21.66 -4.28 3.29
N ILE A 21 -20.60 -4.73 2.60
CA ILE A 21 -20.20 -6.15 2.47
C ILE A 21 -18.88 -6.34 3.25
N PRO A 22 -18.64 -7.47 3.94
CA PRO A 22 -17.40 -7.71 4.69
C PRO A 22 -16.17 -7.39 3.84
N ARG A 23 -15.52 -6.31 4.25
CA ARG A 23 -14.73 -5.44 3.40
C ARG A 23 -13.30 -5.95 3.30
N VAL A 24 -12.70 -5.82 2.12
CA VAL A 24 -11.25 -5.94 1.95
C VAL A 24 -10.56 -5.07 3.01
N LYS A 25 -9.82 -5.70 3.93
CA LYS A 25 -9.16 -5.04 5.06
C LYS A 25 -8.13 -4.02 4.57
N TYR A 26 -7.82 -3.01 5.37
CA TYR A 26 -6.72 -2.08 5.10
C TYR A 26 -5.41 -2.84 4.83
N GLY A 27 -5.18 -3.94 5.55
CA GLY A 27 -4.03 -4.82 5.31
C GLY A 27 -3.94 -5.36 3.89
N THR A 28 -5.05 -5.61 3.21
CA THR A 28 -5.05 -6.04 1.81
C THR A 28 -4.72 -4.88 0.87
N ALA A 29 -5.27 -3.68 1.10
CA ALA A 29 -4.88 -2.49 0.35
C ALA A 29 -3.39 -2.16 0.52
N GLN A 30 -2.85 -2.34 1.73
CA GLN A 30 -1.43 -2.19 2.01
C GLN A 30 -0.60 -3.20 1.21
N LYS A 31 -1.00 -4.49 1.18
CA LYS A 31 -0.34 -5.50 0.35
C LYS A 31 -0.34 -5.12 -1.14
N MET A 32 -1.47 -4.65 -1.66
CA MET A 32 -1.57 -4.19 -3.05
C MET A 32 -0.57 -3.05 -3.34
N CYS A 33 -0.48 -2.06 -2.46
CA CYS A 33 0.49 -0.96 -2.57
C CYS A 33 1.94 -1.46 -2.47
N THR A 34 2.23 -2.41 -1.57
CA THR A 34 3.54 -3.04 -1.43
C THR A 34 3.93 -3.86 -2.65
N THR A 35 2.99 -4.55 -3.30
CA THR A 35 3.25 -5.28 -4.56
C THR A 35 3.69 -4.34 -5.67
N ILE A 36 3.02 -3.19 -5.82
CA ILE A 36 3.44 -2.16 -6.76
C ILE A 36 4.82 -1.63 -6.38
N ASN A 37 5.05 -1.31 -5.11
CA ASN A 37 6.35 -0.83 -4.62
C ASN A 37 7.48 -1.83 -4.93
N HIS A 38 7.26 -3.12 -4.67
CA HIS A 38 8.23 -4.16 -4.93
C HIS A 38 8.51 -4.33 -6.42
N LYS A 39 7.46 -4.31 -7.26
CA LYS A 39 7.61 -4.41 -8.71
C LYS A 39 8.44 -3.25 -9.26
N PHE A 40 8.16 -2.02 -8.82
CA PHE A 40 8.88 -0.82 -9.28
C PHE A 40 10.26 -0.67 -8.64
N GLY A 41 10.42 -1.11 -7.39
CA GLY A 41 11.70 -1.06 -6.69
C GLY A 41 12.69 -2.14 -7.12
N GLY A 42 12.23 -3.37 -7.32
CA GLY A 42 13.07 -4.49 -7.76
C GLY A 42 13.24 -4.49 -9.28
N ASP A 43 12.19 -4.84 -10.01
CA ASP A 43 12.27 -5.14 -11.44
C ASP A 43 12.60 -3.91 -12.29
N PHE A 44 12.15 -2.73 -11.87
CA PHE A 44 12.41 -1.47 -12.58
C PHE A 44 13.52 -0.63 -11.95
N GLY A 45 14.09 -1.04 -10.81
CA GLY A 45 15.19 -0.35 -10.15
C GLY A 45 14.86 1.05 -9.61
N PHE A 46 13.58 1.40 -9.44
CA PHE A 46 13.12 2.72 -9.01
C PHE A 46 12.85 2.82 -7.50
N GLY A 47 13.52 2.00 -6.68
CA GLY A 47 13.22 1.79 -5.25
C GLY A 47 12.83 3.05 -4.48
N ASP A 48 13.76 4.00 -4.41
CA ASP A 48 13.61 5.27 -3.69
C ASP A 48 13.32 6.47 -4.61
N GLN A 49 13.14 6.23 -5.91
CA GLN A 49 12.93 7.31 -6.86
C GLN A 49 11.47 7.75 -6.84
N THR A 50 11.21 8.97 -6.37
CA THR A 50 9.88 9.56 -6.36
C THR A 50 9.28 9.60 -7.77
N TRP A 51 8.00 9.25 -7.88
CA TRP A 51 7.26 9.37 -9.14
C TRP A 51 7.22 10.83 -9.62
N GLY A 52 7.71 11.08 -10.83
CA GLY A 52 7.74 12.43 -11.36
C GLY A 52 8.12 12.51 -12.82
N LYS A 53 7.90 13.70 -13.40
CA LYS A 53 8.26 14.00 -14.78
C LYS A 53 9.75 14.28 -14.89
N GLN A 54 10.45 13.55 -15.74
CA GLN A 54 11.83 13.81 -16.12
C GLN A 54 11.94 14.89 -17.20
N VAL A 55 13.19 15.34 -17.42
CA VAL A 55 13.56 16.35 -18.42
C VAL A 55 13.13 15.96 -19.83
N ASP A 56 13.11 14.65 -20.14
CA ASP A 56 12.67 14.09 -21.42
C ASP A 56 11.13 13.98 -21.57
N ARG A 57 10.38 14.59 -20.64
CA ARG A 57 8.91 14.54 -20.51
C ARG A 57 8.33 13.17 -20.21
N LYS A 58 9.14 12.15 -19.91
CA LYS A 58 8.64 10.85 -19.44
C LYS A 58 8.41 10.90 -17.94
N PHE A 59 7.37 10.21 -17.49
CA PHE A 59 7.16 9.96 -16.08
C PHE A 59 7.88 8.68 -15.68
N VAL A 60 8.74 8.78 -14.67
CA VAL A 60 9.53 7.67 -14.14
C VAL A 60 9.55 7.71 -12.61
N GLY A 61 10.09 6.65 -12.01
CA GLY A 61 10.14 6.46 -10.57
C GLY A 61 9.14 5.42 -10.11
N ASN A 62 8.91 5.38 -8.81
CA ASN A 62 8.01 4.45 -8.17
C ASN A 62 6.66 5.12 -7.89
N PRO A 63 5.56 4.71 -8.54
CA PRO A 63 4.25 5.30 -8.35
C PRO A 63 3.76 5.14 -6.90
N SER A 64 4.29 4.17 -6.14
CA SER A 64 3.97 4.03 -4.72
C SER A 64 4.49 5.18 -3.85
N LEU A 65 5.49 5.92 -4.32
CA LEU A 65 6.05 7.10 -3.67
C LEU A 65 5.38 8.41 -4.14
N SER A 66 4.34 8.33 -4.97
CA SER A 66 3.56 9.51 -5.35
C SER A 66 2.82 10.10 -4.16
N LYS A 67 2.66 11.43 -4.17
CA LYS A 67 1.94 12.16 -3.13
C LYS A 67 0.47 11.74 -3.09
N GLU A 68 -0.12 11.57 -4.27
CA GLU A 68 -1.53 11.26 -4.48
C GLU A 68 -1.87 9.88 -3.90
N LEU A 69 -1.09 8.84 -4.24
CA LEU A 69 -1.32 7.50 -3.70
C LEU A 69 -1.10 7.46 -2.18
N SER A 70 -0.08 8.16 -1.69
CA SER A 70 0.21 8.25 -0.24
C SER A 70 -0.95 8.89 0.52
N GLN A 71 -1.47 10.02 0.02
CA GLN A 71 -2.63 10.70 0.60
C GLN A 71 -3.89 9.82 0.57
N TYR A 72 -4.11 9.09 -0.52
CA TYR A 72 -5.21 8.13 -0.63
C TYR A 72 -5.09 7.01 0.41
N MET A 73 -3.92 6.38 0.55
CA MET A 73 -3.69 5.31 1.53
C MET A 73 -3.87 5.78 2.98
N ILE A 74 -3.46 7.02 3.30
CA ILE A 74 -3.69 7.62 4.62
C ILE A 74 -5.19 7.83 4.85
N SER A 75 -5.91 8.39 3.88
CA SER A 75 -7.35 8.61 3.96
C SER A 75 -8.11 7.29 4.10
N LEU A 76 -7.72 6.27 3.33
CA LEU A 76 -8.30 4.92 3.41
C LEU A 76 -8.07 4.31 4.80
N ARG A 77 -6.86 4.44 5.36
CA ARG A 77 -6.55 3.97 6.72
C ARG A 77 -7.46 4.63 7.75
N ARG A 78 -7.58 5.95 7.72
CA ARG A 78 -8.44 6.72 8.63
C ARG A 78 -9.89 6.26 8.54
N HIS A 79 -10.43 6.15 7.32
CA HIS A 79 -11.79 5.66 7.11
C HIS A 79 -12.01 4.24 7.65
N LYS A 80 -11.04 3.33 7.50
CA LYS A 80 -11.17 1.98 8.05
C LYS A 80 -11.16 1.97 9.58
N VAL A 81 -10.32 2.80 10.20
CA VAL A 81 -10.32 2.97 11.67
C VAL A 81 -11.66 3.51 12.17
N TYR A 82 -12.24 4.50 11.49
CA TYR A 82 -13.58 5.01 11.83
C TYR A 82 -14.69 3.98 11.65
N ALA A 83 -14.55 3.06 10.70
CA ALA A 83 -15.47 1.94 10.50
C ALA A 83 -15.23 0.77 11.48
N SER A 84 -14.50 1.02 12.59
CA SER A 84 -14.17 0.03 13.62
C SER A 84 -13.42 -1.20 13.10
N GLU A 85 -12.67 -1.06 12.00
CA GLU A 85 -11.74 -2.10 11.58
C GLU A 85 -10.60 -2.16 12.60
N GLU A 86 -10.40 -3.32 13.24
CA GLU A 86 -9.29 -3.53 14.17
C GLU A 86 -7.96 -3.14 13.52
N VAL A 87 -7.20 -2.29 14.21
CA VAL A 87 -5.90 -1.84 13.74
C VAL A 87 -4.96 -3.04 13.70
N THR A 88 -4.41 -3.38 12.53
CA THR A 88 -3.48 -4.50 12.36
C THR A 88 -2.29 -4.48 13.33
N SER A 89 -1.84 -3.29 13.76
CA SER A 89 -0.74 -3.14 14.72
C SER A 89 -1.09 -3.49 16.17
N ALA A 90 -2.37 -3.74 16.49
CA ALA A 90 -2.79 -4.14 17.84
C ALA A 90 -2.50 -5.62 18.15
N ARG A 91 -2.10 -6.43 17.16
CA ARG A 91 -1.40 -7.69 17.41
C ARG A 91 0.07 -7.38 17.71
N ALA A 92 0.35 -7.00 18.96
CA ALA A 92 1.71 -7.00 19.46
C ALA A 92 2.31 -8.41 19.26
N ILE A 93 3.53 -8.50 18.72
CA ILE A 93 4.29 -9.75 18.74
C ILE A 93 4.50 -10.07 20.21
N THR A 94 3.82 -11.10 20.71
CA THR A 94 4.00 -11.55 22.08
C THR A 94 5.30 -12.32 22.20
N HIS A 95 5.81 -12.44 23.42
CA HIS A 95 7.00 -13.24 23.71
C HIS A 95 6.85 -14.68 23.20
N GLU A 96 5.65 -15.27 23.29
CA GLU A 96 5.36 -16.61 22.77
C GLU A 96 5.52 -16.67 21.25
N THR A 97 5.03 -15.64 20.54
CA THR A 97 5.16 -15.56 19.07
C THR A 97 6.63 -15.47 18.67
N MET A 98 7.42 -14.72 19.43
CA MET A 98 8.86 -14.56 19.21
C MET A 98 9.63 -15.85 19.49
N HIS A 99 9.26 -16.57 20.55
CA HIS A 99 9.85 -17.87 20.91
C HIS A 99 9.55 -18.96 19.87
N GLN A 100 8.32 -19.01 19.34
CA GLN A 100 7.94 -19.96 18.29
C GLN A 100 8.69 -19.71 16.97
N LEU A 101 8.98 -18.45 16.63
CA LEU A 101 9.80 -18.12 15.46
C LEU A 101 11.26 -18.57 15.64
N TRP A 102 11.81 -18.47 16.86
CA TRP A 102 13.17 -18.91 17.15
C TRP A 102 13.34 -20.43 17.03
N LEU A 103 12.35 -21.21 17.48
CA LEU A 103 12.37 -22.68 17.40
C LEU A 103 12.27 -23.23 15.96
N HIS A 104 11.76 -22.45 15.02
CA HIS A 104 11.52 -22.85 13.63
C HIS A 104 12.61 -22.38 12.65
N ASN A 105 13.74 -21.87 13.16
CA ASN A 105 14.92 -21.43 12.40
C ASN A 105 16.09 -22.38 12.65
#